data_AF-A0A093PFE6-F1
#
_entry.id   AF-A0A093PFE6-F1
#
_cell.length_a   1.000
_cell.length_b   1.000
_cell.length_c   1.000
_cell.angle_alpha   90.00
_cell.angle_beta   90.00
_cell.angle_gamma   90.00
#
_symmetry.space_group_name_H-M   'P 1'
#
loop_
_entity.id
_entity.type
_entity.pdbx_description
1 polymer ?
#
loop_
_entity_poly.entity_id
_entity_poly.type
_entity_poly.pdbx_seq_one_letter_code
_entity_poly.pdbx_strand_id
1 'polypeptide(L)'
;IDSWCKENSYVIAGYYQANERVKDASPNQVAEKVASRIAEGFNDTALIMVDNTKFTMECVEPAIHVYELHENKWRCKDPHVDFCEDWTEAQRIAASLLDSKSYETLVDFDNHLDDIRNDWTNPEINKAVLHLC
;
A
#
# COMPACT_ATOMS: atom_id res chain seq x y z
N ILE A 1 -8.55 8.91 -10.30
CA ILE A 1 -7.96 9.10 -8.95
C ILE A 1 -7.65 10.56 -8.69
N ASP A 2 -6.81 11.25 -9.48
CA ASP A 2 -6.47 12.67 -9.26
C ASP A 2 -7.67 13.61 -9.05
N SER A 3 -8.70 13.56 -9.90
CA SER A 3 -9.89 14.41 -9.74
C SER A 3 -10.61 14.16 -8.42
N TRP A 4 -10.79 12.89 -8.05
CA TRP A 4 -11.40 12.50 -6.78
C TRP A 4 -10.56 12.95 -5.59
N CYS A 5 -9.23 12.82 -5.65
CA CYS A 5 -8.34 13.30 -4.60
C CYS A 5 -8.49 14.82 -4.41
N LYS A 6 -8.51 15.61 -5.50
CA LYS A 6 -8.69 17.07 -5.43
C LYS A 6 -10.00 17.47 -4.77
N GLU A 7 -11.10 16.78 -5.10
CA GLU A 7 -12.42 17.03 -4.50
C GLU A 7 -12.46 16.69 -3.01
N ASN A 8 -11.67 15.71 -2.57
CA ASN A 8 -11.63 15.21 -1.20
C ASN A 8 -10.43 15.72 -0.39
N SER A 9 -9.68 16.71 -0.90
CA SER A 9 -8.48 17.25 -0.24
C SER A 9 -7.37 16.22 0.04
N TYR A 10 -7.21 15.24 -0.85
CA TYR A 10 -6.14 14.26 -0.84
C TYR A 10 -5.08 14.53 -1.92
N VAL A 11 -3.92 13.90 -1.75
CA VAL A 11 -2.79 13.90 -2.69
C VAL A 11 -2.28 12.46 -2.83
N ILE A 12 -1.82 12.09 -4.03
CA ILE A 12 -1.11 10.83 -4.23
C ILE A 12 0.32 11.03 -3.72
N ALA A 13 0.66 10.38 -2.61
CA ALA A 13 1.94 10.52 -1.92
C ALA A 13 2.90 9.33 -2.14
N GLY A 14 2.49 8.30 -2.88
CA GLY A 14 3.29 7.09 -3.01
C GLY A 14 2.69 6.04 -3.93
N TYR A 15 3.45 4.97 -4.12
CA TYR A 15 3.07 3.79 -4.88
C TYR A 15 3.58 2.54 -4.17
N TYR A 16 2.79 1.48 -4.14
CA TYR A 16 3.20 0.18 -3.60
C TYR A 16 3.16 -0.92 -4.67
N GLN A 17 4.01 -1.94 -4.53
CA GLN A 17 4.02 -3.10 -5.41
C GLN A 17 4.40 -4.38 -4.67
N ALA A 18 3.68 -5.46 -4.97
CA ALA A 18 4.06 -6.82 -4.61
C ALA A 18 4.47 -7.56 -5.89
N ASN A 19 5.70 -8.06 -5.95
CA ASN A 19 6.14 -8.85 -7.11
C ASN A 19 5.57 -10.26 -7.06
N GLU A 20 5.37 -10.89 -8.21
CA GLU A 20 4.86 -12.27 -8.29
C GLU A 20 5.81 -13.29 -7.65
N ARG A 21 7.13 -13.06 -7.74
CA ARG A 21 8.14 -13.94 -7.14
C ARG A 21 8.28 -13.65 -5.65
N VAL A 22 7.99 -14.63 -4.81
CA VAL A 22 8.02 -14.53 -3.34
C VAL A 22 9.34 -13.96 -2.79
N LYS A 23 10.48 -14.32 -3.38
CA LYS A 23 11.82 -13.92 -2.91
C LYS A 23 12.35 -12.63 -3.55
N ASP A 24 11.54 -11.93 -4.33
CA ASP A 24 11.96 -10.72 -5.04
C ASP A 24 11.15 -9.52 -4.54
N ALA A 25 11.70 -8.77 -3.60
CA ALA A 25 11.11 -7.52 -3.11
C ALA A 25 11.78 -6.27 -3.71
N SER A 26 12.50 -6.43 -4.83
CA SER A 26 13.18 -5.30 -5.48
C SER A 26 12.24 -4.52 -6.40
N PRO A 27 12.32 -3.17 -6.44
CA PRO A 27 11.59 -2.38 -7.41
C PRO A 27 11.98 -2.76 -8.84
N ASN A 28 10.98 -2.99 -9.68
CA ASN A 28 11.18 -3.14 -11.12
C ASN A 28 11.06 -1.78 -11.83
N GLN A 29 11.34 -1.75 -13.13
CA GLN A 29 11.29 -0.52 -13.92
C GLN A 29 9.90 0.15 -13.91
N VAL A 30 8.81 -0.62 -13.78
CA VAL A 30 7.45 -0.07 -13.71
C VAL A 30 7.27 0.68 -12.40
N ALA A 31 7.63 0.06 -11.27
CA ALA A 31 7.57 0.67 -9.95
C ALA A 31 8.35 1.99 -9.91
N GLU A 32 9.59 1.99 -10.39
CA GLU A 32 10.43 3.19 -10.43
C GLU A 32 9.81 4.29 -11.30
N LYS A 33 9.31 3.96 -12.49
CA LYS A 33 8.69 4.93 -13.40
C LYS A 33 7.41 5.55 -12.82
N VAL A 34 6.55 4.73 -12.21
CA VAL A 34 5.30 5.20 -11.60
C VAL A 34 5.61 6.09 -10.41
N ALA A 35 6.47 5.63 -9.50
CA ALA A 35 6.88 6.43 -8.35
C ALA A 35 7.58 7.73 -8.78
N SER A 36 8.44 7.70 -9.81
CA SER A 36 9.08 8.92 -10.33
C SER A 36 8.08 9.89 -10.94
N ARG A 37 7.01 9.41 -11.58
CA ARG A 37 5.93 10.28 -12.07
C ARG A 37 5.17 10.95 -10.93
N ILE A 38 4.93 10.24 -9.84
CA ILE A 38 4.29 10.80 -8.64
C ILE A 38 5.22 11.83 -7.98
N ALA A 39 6.52 11.54 -7.93
CA ALA A 39 7.54 12.43 -7.36
C ALA A 39 7.65 13.79 -8.07
N GLU A 40 7.26 13.89 -9.34
CA GLU A 40 7.16 15.18 -10.04
C GLU A 40 6.09 16.11 -9.45
N GLY A 41 5.04 15.54 -8.83
CA GLY A 41 3.93 16.27 -8.20
C GLY A 41 3.98 16.32 -6.66
N PHE A 42 4.76 15.43 -6.03
CA PHE A 42 4.89 15.33 -4.58
C PHE A 42 6.32 14.92 -4.19
N ASN A 43 7.13 15.84 -3.66
CA ASN A 43 8.56 15.61 -3.44
C ASN A 43 8.86 14.46 -2.45
N ASP A 44 8.01 14.26 -1.45
CA ASP A 44 8.20 13.25 -0.40
C ASP A 44 7.56 11.89 -0.79
N THR A 45 7.63 11.54 -2.08
CA THR A 45 7.01 10.31 -2.60
C THR A 45 7.69 9.07 -2.04
N ALA A 46 6.89 8.16 -1.49
CA ALA A 46 7.35 6.84 -1.05
C ALA A 46 7.06 5.75 -2.09
N LEU A 47 8.06 4.91 -2.36
CA LEU A 47 7.89 3.67 -3.12
C LEU A 47 7.97 2.48 -2.16
N ILE A 48 6.91 1.69 -2.06
CA ILE A 48 6.80 0.60 -1.09
C ILE A 48 6.82 -0.75 -1.83
N MET A 49 7.73 -1.63 -1.45
CA MET A 49 7.76 -3.00 -1.96
C MET A 49 7.29 -3.96 -0.87
N VAL A 50 6.32 -4.83 -1.20
CA VAL A 50 5.85 -5.87 -0.26
C VAL A 50 6.84 -7.03 -0.25
N ASP A 51 7.27 -7.42 0.95
CA ASP A 51 8.11 -8.59 1.18
C ASP A 51 7.24 -9.84 1.39
N ASN A 52 6.96 -10.51 0.28
CA ASN A 52 6.13 -11.72 0.28
C ASN A 52 6.73 -12.88 1.09
N THR A 53 8.02 -12.84 1.48
CA THR A 53 8.61 -13.85 2.36
C THR A 53 8.15 -13.73 3.81
N LYS A 54 7.67 -12.54 4.19
CA LYS A 54 7.19 -12.19 5.54
C LYS A 54 5.68 -12.10 5.65
N PHE A 55 4.97 -12.16 4.52
CA PHE A 55 3.52 -12.03 4.47
C PHE A 55 2.86 -13.31 5.03
N THR A 56 2.27 -13.20 6.23
CA THR A 56 1.53 -14.29 6.89
C THR A 56 0.14 -13.82 7.32
N MET A 57 -0.75 -14.76 7.61
CA MET A 57 -2.12 -14.45 8.08
C MET A 57 -2.12 -13.70 9.42
N GLU A 58 -1.15 -14.01 10.29
CA GLU A 58 -0.97 -13.37 11.60
C GLU A 58 -0.21 -12.03 11.53
N CYS A 59 0.27 -11.66 10.34
CA CYS A 59 1.02 -10.42 10.09
C CYS A 59 2.13 -10.20 11.14
N VAL A 60 2.98 -11.21 11.38
CA VAL A 60 3.90 -11.27 12.54
C VAL A 60 4.85 -10.06 12.61
N GLU A 61 5.32 -9.58 11.45
CA GLU A 61 6.20 -8.43 11.33
C GLU A 61 5.82 -7.60 10.09
N PRO A 62 6.24 -6.32 10.00
CA PRO A 62 6.01 -5.51 8.82
C PRO A 62 6.61 -6.17 7.57
N ALA A 63 5.77 -6.49 6.61
CA ALA A 63 6.15 -7.15 5.36
C ALA A 63 6.41 -6.12 4.24
N ILE A 64 7.11 -5.02 4.54
CA ILE A 64 7.35 -3.92 3.60
C ILE A 64 8.80 -3.43 3.60
N HIS A 65 9.25 -2.98 2.43
CA HIS A 65 10.48 -2.22 2.23
C HIS A 65 10.12 -0.84 1.67
N VAL A 66 10.60 0.23 2.29
CA VAL A 66 10.31 1.60 1.87
C VAL A 66 11.51 2.19 1.13
N TYR A 67 11.26 2.75 -0.04
CA TYR A 67 12.25 3.39 -0.90
C TYR A 67 11.93 4.88 -1.03
N GLU A 68 12.98 5.70 -0.99
CA GLU A 68 12.89 7.15 -1.20
C GLU A 68 13.75 7.57 -2.39
N LEU A 69 13.32 8.65 -3.04
CA LEU A 69 14.05 9.23 -4.16
C LEU A 69 15.20 10.10 -3.63
N HIS A 70 16.43 9.63 -3.78
CA HIS A 70 17.65 10.37 -3.41
C HIS A 70 18.58 10.49 -4.63
N GLU A 71 18.89 11.71 -5.05
CA GLU A 71 19.76 12.00 -6.21
C GLU A 71 19.31 11.25 -7.48
N ASN A 72 18.01 11.30 -7.80
CA ASN A 72 17.38 10.60 -8.93
C ASN A 72 17.49 9.07 -8.89
N LYS A 73 17.74 8.47 -7.72
CA LYS A 73 17.74 7.02 -7.53
C LYS A 73 16.87 6.64 -6.35
N TRP A 74 16.05 5.61 -6.53
CA TRP A 74 15.28 5.00 -5.46
C TRP A 74 16.24 4.21 -4.55
N ARG A 75 16.32 4.59 -3.28
CA ARG A 75 17.16 3.91 -2.27
C ARG A 75 16.27 3.38 -1.16
N CYS A 76 16.47 2.10 -0.81
CA CYS A 76 15.79 1.50 0.32
C CYS A 76 16.24 2.23 1.60
N LYS A 77 15.28 2.66 2.41
CA LYS A 77 15.56 3.15 3.75
C LYS A 77 15.98 2.00 4.66
N ASP A 78 16.62 2.38 5.76
CA ASP A 78 17.07 1.44 6.78
C ASP A 78 15.87 0.66 7.36
N PRO A 79 15.87 -0.69 7.33
CA PRO A 79 14.82 -1.51 7.92
C PRO A 79 14.60 -1.30 9.43
N HIS A 80 15.56 -0.68 10.13
CA HIS A 80 15.44 -0.36 11.56
C HIS A 80 14.66 0.93 11.82
N VAL A 81 14.26 1.67 10.77
CA VAL A 81 13.33 2.79 10.89
C VAL A 81 11.93 2.23 11.07
N ASP A 82 11.25 2.64 12.15
CA ASP A 82 9.84 2.33 12.31
C ASP A 82 9.01 3.20 11.35
N PHE A 83 8.35 2.54 10.41
CA PHE A 83 7.47 3.18 9.43
C PHE A 83 6.01 3.17 9.86
N CYS A 84 5.66 2.43 10.91
CA CYS A 84 4.29 2.24 11.35
C CYS A 84 4.07 3.04 12.64
N GLU A 85 3.12 3.98 12.64
CA GLU A 85 2.82 4.77 13.84
C GLU A 85 2.40 3.90 15.03
N ASP A 86 1.50 2.93 14.78
CA ASP A 86 1.11 1.90 15.75
C ASP A 86 1.07 0.53 15.06
N TRP A 87 2.24 -0.10 14.96
CA TRP A 87 2.37 -1.43 14.35
C TRP A 87 1.50 -2.49 15.04
N THR A 88 1.41 -2.46 16.37
CA THR A 88 0.71 -3.50 17.12
C THR A 88 -0.79 -3.46 16.82
N GLU A 89 -1.35 -2.25 16.75
CA GLU A 89 -2.75 -2.06 16.40
C GLU A 89 -3.01 -2.40 14.93
N ALA A 90 -2.16 -1.93 14.01
CA ALA A 90 -2.27 -2.25 12.59
C ALA A 90 -2.21 -3.78 12.35
N GLN A 91 -1.29 -4.49 13.01
CA GLN A 91 -1.18 -5.95 12.96
C GLN A 91 -2.47 -6.63 13.43
N ARG A 92 -3.00 -6.21 14.58
CA ARG A 92 -4.21 -6.81 15.17
C ARG A 92 -5.42 -6.66 14.25
N ILE A 93 -5.61 -5.46 13.70
CA ILE A 93 -6.72 -5.17 12.77
C ILE A 93 -6.55 -5.96 11.47
N ALA A 94 -5.35 -5.94 10.88
CA ALA A 94 -5.07 -6.66 9.64
C ALA A 94 -5.31 -8.16 9.78
N ALA A 95 -4.80 -8.79 10.85
CA ALA A 95 -5.03 -10.21 11.13
C ALA A 95 -6.53 -10.52 11.29
N SER A 96 -7.29 -9.68 11.99
CA SER A 96 -8.74 -9.86 12.13
C SER A 96 -9.50 -9.77 10.80
N LEU A 97 -9.10 -8.86 9.91
CA LEU A 97 -9.68 -8.74 8.57
C LEU A 97 -9.30 -9.90 7.65
N LEU A 98 -8.09 -10.44 7.80
CA LEU A 98 -7.64 -11.63 7.08
C LEU A 98 -8.39 -12.89 7.54
N ASP A 99 -8.55 -13.09 8.85
CA ASP A 99 -9.29 -14.22 9.43
C ASP A 99 -10.77 -14.22 9.02
N SER A 100 -11.38 -13.03 8.96
CA SER A 100 -12.75 -12.84 8.47
C SER A 100 -12.88 -12.88 6.96
N LYS A 101 -11.77 -13.03 6.22
CA LYS A 101 -11.70 -13.03 4.76
C LYS A 101 -12.28 -11.78 4.11
N SER A 102 -12.09 -10.62 4.75
CA SER A 102 -12.57 -9.34 4.22
C SER A 102 -12.00 -9.03 2.82
N TYR A 103 -10.87 -9.64 2.44
CA TYR A 103 -10.29 -9.57 1.09
C TYR A 103 -11.20 -10.13 -0.02
N GLU A 104 -12.19 -10.99 0.28
CA GLU A 104 -13.17 -11.46 -0.71
C GLU A 104 -14.15 -10.35 -1.15
N THR A 105 -14.25 -9.28 -0.36
CA THR A 105 -15.11 -8.12 -0.62
C THR A 105 -14.33 -6.86 -0.98
N LEU A 106 -13.00 -6.93 -1.00
CA LEU A 106 -12.14 -5.82 -1.36
C LEU A 106 -12.25 -5.57 -2.88
N VAL A 107 -12.43 -4.31 -3.26
CA VAL A 107 -12.56 -3.87 -4.65
C VAL A 107 -11.31 -3.11 -5.05
N ASP A 108 -10.64 -3.56 -6.11
CA ASP A 108 -9.58 -2.80 -6.77
C ASP A 108 -10.10 -2.01 -7.98
N PHE A 109 -9.18 -1.33 -8.68
CA PHE A 109 -9.56 -0.52 -9.83
C PHE A 109 -9.93 -1.37 -11.06
N ASP A 110 -9.38 -2.59 -11.20
CA ASP A 110 -9.73 -3.50 -12.30
C ASP A 110 -11.16 -4.01 -12.12
N ASN A 111 -11.56 -4.39 -10.89
CA ASN A 111 -12.93 -4.75 -10.56
C ASN A 111 -13.93 -3.60 -10.80
N HIS A 112 -13.52 -2.35 -10.56
CA HIS A 112 -14.32 -1.17 -10.86
C HIS A 112 -14.48 -0.94 -12.38
N LEU A 113 -13.45 -1.24 -13.17
CA LEU A 113 -13.53 -1.14 -14.63
C LEU A 113 -14.46 -2.22 -15.22
N ASP A 114 -14.48 -3.41 -14.62
CA ASP A 114 -15.41 -4.49 -14.99
C ASP A 114 -16.87 -4.14 -14.62
N ASP A 115 -17.07 -3.54 -13.45
CA ASP A 115 -18.37 -3.06 -12.99
C ASP A 115 -18.25 -1.76 -12.21
N ILE A 116 -18.68 -0.66 -12.83
CA ILE A 116 -18.59 0.71 -12.29
C ILE A 116 -19.36 0.91 -10.98
N ARG A 117 -20.21 -0.04 -10.57
CA ARG A 117 -20.91 -0.02 -9.28
C ARG A 117 -20.00 -0.42 -8.12
N ASN A 118 -18.89 -1.11 -8.39
CA ASN A 118 -17.92 -1.49 -7.38
C ASN A 118 -17.13 -0.25 -6.94
N ASP A 119 -17.12 0.07 -5.65
CA ASP A 119 -16.47 1.28 -5.14
C ASP A 119 -15.01 1.01 -4.77
N TRP A 120 -14.08 1.47 -5.61
CA TRP A 120 -12.63 1.35 -5.39
C TRP A 120 -12.11 2.10 -4.15
N THR A 121 -12.91 2.97 -3.54
CA THR A 121 -12.58 3.66 -2.28
C THR A 121 -12.82 2.80 -1.04
N ASN A 122 -13.46 1.63 -1.20
CA ASN A 122 -13.67 0.61 -0.17
C ASN A 122 -14.30 1.11 1.15
N PRO A 123 -15.44 1.83 1.12
CA PRO A 123 -16.03 2.44 2.32
C PRO A 123 -16.44 1.44 3.40
N GLU A 124 -16.87 0.23 3.02
CA GLU A 124 -17.26 -0.81 4.00
C GLU A 124 -16.04 -1.42 4.72
N ILE A 125 -14.91 -1.58 4.02
CA ILE A 125 -13.64 -1.98 4.65
C ILE A 125 -13.17 -0.90 5.63
N ASN A 126 -13.24 0.38 5.23
CA ASN A 126 -12.87 1.50 6.10
C ASN A 126 -13.73 1.55 7.38
N LYS A 127 -15.03 1.29 7.28
CA LYS A 127 -15.91 1.17 8.46
C LYS A 127 -15.54 -0.01 9.35
N ALA A 128 -15.19 -1.16 8.77
CA ALA A 128 -14.76 -2.33 9.52
C ALA A 128 -13.46 -2.04 10.29
N VAL A 129 -12.48 -1.39 9.66
CA VAL A 129 -11.25 -0.92 10.33
C VAL A 129 -11.59 0.00 11.50
N LEU A 130 -12.42 1.02 11.28
CA LEU A 130 -12.82 1.97 12.33
C LEU A 130 -13.58 1.32 13.50
N HIS A 131 -14.30 0.22 13.27
CA HIS A 131 -14.98 -0.53 14.32
C HIS A 131 -14.01 -1.41 15.14
N LEU A 132 -12.88 -1.77 14.54
CA LEU A 132 -11.85 -2.58 15.17
C LEU A 132 -10.84 -1.74 15.96
N CYS A 133 -10.63 -0.46 15.60
CA CYS A 133 -9.87 0.53 16.38
C CYS A 133 -10.55 0.85 17.73
#